data_AF-A0A658YW05-F1
#
_entry.id   AF-A0A658YW05-F1
#
_cell.length_a   1.000
_cell.length_b   1.000
_cell.length_c   1.000
_cell.angle_alpha   90.00
_cell.angle_beta   90.00
_cell.angle_gamma   90.00
#
_symmetry.space_group_name_H-M   'P 1'
#
loop_
_entity.id
_entity.type
_entity.pdbx_description
1 polymer ?
#
loop_
_entity_poly.entity_id
_entity_poly.type
_entity_poly.pdbx_seq_one_letter_code
_entity_poly.pdbx_strand_id
1 'polypeptide(L)'
;MGLAGLVVIEDDEILKLMLPKQWGIDDVPVIVQDKKFSADGQIDYQLDVMTAAVGWFGDTLLTNGAIYPQHAAPRGWLRLRLLNGCNARSLNFATSDNRPLYVIASDGGLLPEPVKVSELPVLMGERFEVLVEVNDNKPFDLVTLPVSQMGMAIAPFDKPHPVMRIQPIAISASGALPDTLSSLPALPSLEGLTVRKLQLSMDPMLDMMGMQMLMEKYGDQAMAGMDHSQMMGHMGHGNMNHMNHGGKFDFHHANKINGQAFDMNKPMFAAAKGQYERWVISGVGDMMLHPFHIHGTQFRILSENGKPPAAHRAGWKDTVKVEGNVSEVLVKFNHNAPKEHAYMAHCHLLEHEDTGMMLGFTV
;
A
#
# COMPACT_ATOMS: atom_id res chain seq x y z
N MET A 1 9.41 14.28 -7.06
CA MET A 1 10.88 14.10 -7.11
C MET A 1 11.32 12.73 -7.65
N GLY A 2 10.80 11.59 -7.18
CA GLY A 2 10.99 10.30 -7.89
C GLY A 2 11.98 9.30 -7.27
N LEU A 3 12.39 9.50 -6.01
CA LEU A 3 13.27 8.56 -5.32
C LEU A 3 12.50 7.29 -4.91
N ALA A 4 12.81 6.18 -5.55
CA ALA A 4 12.42 4.83 -5.15
C ALA A 4 13.45 3.84 -5.71
N GLY A 5 13.68 2.74 -5.02
CA GLY A 5 14.55 1.65 -5.45
C GLY A 5 13.93 0.30 -5.11
N LEU A 6 14.55 -0.78 -5.56
CA LEU A 6 14.12 -2.14 -5.25
C LEU A 6 15.23 -2.91 -4.55
N VAL A 7 14.81 -3.87 -3.73
CA VAL A 7 15.69 -4.86 -3.11
C VAL A 7 15.17 -6.23 -3.51
N VAL A 8 16.05 -7.02 -4.13
CA VAL A 8 15.78 -8.43 -4.45
C VAL A 8 16.59 -9.27 -3.49
N ILE A 9 15.91 -9.97 -2.58
CA ILE A 9 16.52 -10.92 -1.65
C ILE A 9 16.32 -12.31 -2.24
N GLU A 10 17.41 -13.06 -2.34
CA GLU A 10 17.39 -14.47 -2.73
C GLU A 10 17.92 -15.33 -1.57
N ASP A 11 17.45 -16.57 -1.51
CA ASP A 11 17.93 -17.60 -0.59
C ASP A 11 18.05 -18.95 -1.32
N ASP A 12 18.54 -19.96 -0.59
CA ASP A 12 18.74 -21.31 -1.14
C ASP A 12 17.42 -22.03 -1.50
N GLU A 13 16.27 -21.59 -0.97
CA GLU A 13 14.96 -22.23 -1.20
C GLU A 13 14.35 -21.73 -2.51
N ILE A 14 14.29 -20.41 -2.72
CA ILE A 14 13.64 -19.81 -3.89
C ILE A 14 14.30 -20.23 -5.21
N LEU A 15 15.62 -20.42 -5.22
CA LEU A 15 16.35 -20.83 -6.42
C LEU A 15 16.04 -22.26 -6.86
N LYS A 16 15.62 -23.14 -5.93
CA LYS A 16 15.25 -24.55 -6.24
C LYS A 16 13.88 -24.67 -6.89
N LEU A 17 13.04 -23.64 -6.76
CA LEU A 17 11.68 -23.63 -7.33
C LEU A 17 11.66 -23.46 -8.85
N MET A 18 12.78 -23.06 -9.45
CA MET A 18 12.90 -22.84 -10.90
C MET A 18 11.81 -21.88 -11.43
N LEU A 19 11.45 -20.86 -10.64
CA LEU A 19 10.59 -19.75 -11.08
C LEU A 19 11.20 -19.02 -12.30
N PRO A 20 10.39 -18.24 -13.05
CA PRO A 20 10.94 -17.25 -13.98
C PRO A 20 11.96 -16.36 -13.25
N LYS A 21 13.12 -16.18 -13.87
CA LYS A 21 14.32 -15.63 -13.21
C LYS A 21 15.29 -14.89 -14.15
N GLN A 22 14.95 -14.76 -15.43
CA GLN A 22 15.71 -13.92 -16.34
C GLN A 22 15.23 -12.48 -16.16
N TRP A 23 15.99 -11.73 -15.36
CA TRP A 23 15.70 -10.33 -15.05
C TRP A 23 15.55 -9.50 -16.33
N GLY A 24 14.45 -8.75 -16.44
CA GLY A 24 14.16 -7.94 -17.62
C GLY A 24 13.57 -8.72 -18.81
N ILE A 25 13.32 -10.02 -18.67
CA ILE A 25 12.74 -10.88 -19.71
C ILE A 25 11.48 -11.58 -19.19
N ASP A 26 11.63 -12.57 -18.32
CA ASP A 26 10.52 -13.33 -17.71
C ASP A 26 10.38 -13.11 -16.20
N ASP A 27 11.29 -12.34 -15.60
CA ASP A 27 11.20 -11.80 -14.24
C ASP A 27 11.42 -10.29 -14.29
N VAL A 28 10.36 -9.51 -14.05
CA VAL A 28 10.41 -8.06 -14.22
C VAL A 28 9.83 -7.29 -13.04
N PRO A 29 10.50 -6.22 -12.59
CA PRO A 29 9.91 -5.29 -11.65
C PRO A 29 8.86 -4.41 -12.34
N VAL A 30 7.79 -4.11 -11.62
CA VAL A 30 6.70 -3.24 -12.08
C VAL A 30 6.34 -2.30 -10.93
N ILE A 31 7.04 -1.17 -10.87
CA ILE A 31 6.80 -0.07 -9.92
C ILE A 31 5.75 0.85 -10.53
N VAL A 32 4.58 0.92 -9.92
CA VAL A 32 3.46 1.73 -10.39
C VAL A 32 3.29 2.93 -9.47
N GLN A 33 3.23 4.13 -10.06
CA GLN A 33 3.13 5.40 -9.33
C GLN A 33 2.24 6.37 -10.10
N ASP A 34 1.43 7.17 -9.42
CA ASP A 34 0.77 8.32 -10.03
C ASP A 34 1.55 9.62 -9.77
N LYS A 35 1.40 10.58 -10.70
CA LYS A 35 1.87 11.96 -10.58
C LYS A 35 0.90 12.92 -11.24
N LYS A 36 0.95 14.18 -10.83
CA LYS A 36 0.39 15.32 -11.56
C LYS A 36 1.49 16.34 -11.85
N PHE A 37 1.30 17.09 -12.92
CA PHE A 37 2.28 18.04 -13.41
C PHE A 37 1.65 19.42 -13.61
N SER A 38 2.40 20.47 -13.31
CA SER A 38 2.02 21.85 -13.61
C SER A 38 2.12 22.13 -15.11
N ALA A 39 1.57 23.26 -15.56
CA ALA A 39 1.54 23.63 -16.98
C ALA A 39 2.94 23.79 -17.63
N ASP A 40 3.97 24.03 -16.82
CA ASP A 40 5.37 24.10 -17.24
C ASP A 40 6.08 22.72 -17.22
N GLY A 41 5.35 21.65 -16.92
CA GLY A 41 5.83 20.27 -16.93
C GLY A 41 6.57 19.83 -15.66
N GLN A 42 6.64 20.67 -14.61
CA GLN A 42 7.21 20.26 -13.34
C GLN A 42 6.25 19.36 -12.55
N ILE A 43 6.79 18.56 -11.62
CA ILE A 43 5.96 17.79 -10.68
C ILE A 43 5.26 18.77 -9.73
N ASP A 44 3.93 18.75 -9.71
CA ASP A 44 3.11 19.60 -8.84
C ASP A 44 2.86 18.91 -7.48
N TYR A 45 3.93 18.77 -6.69
CA TYR A 45 3.80 18.28 -5.32
C TYR A 45 3.49 19.42 -4.36
N GLN A 46 2.52 19.20 -3.48
CA GLN A 46 2.19 20.11 -2.38
C GLN A 46 1.82 19.28 -1.16
N LEU A 47 2.27 19.72 0.01
CA LEU A 47 1.72 19.29 1.30
C LEU A 47 0.91 20.47 1.86
N ASP A 48 -0.41 20.34 1.78
CA ASP A 48 -1.41 21.35 2.16
C ASP A 48 -2.56 20.68 2.93
N VAL A 49 -3.57 21.46 3.36
CA VAL A 49 -4.68 20.92 4.17
C VAL A 49 -5.45 19.81 3.45
N MET A 50 -5.62 19.90 2.12
CA MET A 50 -6.32 18.89 1.35
C MET A 50 -5.49 17.60 1.30
N THR A 51 -4.24 17.69 0.89
CA THR A 51 -3.35 16.53 0.75
C THR A 51 -2.97 15.92 2.10
N ALA A 52 -2.92 16.70 3.19
CA ALA A 52 -2.76 16.19 4.55
C ALA A 52 -3.95 15.34 5.04
N ALA A 53 -5.13 15.49 4.44
CA ALA A 53 -6.33 14.74 4.79
C ALA A 53 -6.58 13.53 3.86
N VAL A 54 -6.39 13.71 2.55
CA VAL A 54 -6.77 12.67 1.55
C VAL A 54 -5.59 12.13 0.76
N GLY A 55 -4.39 12.65 1.03
CA GLY A 55 -3.16 12.29 0.34
C GLY A 55 -2.91 13.04 -0.97
N TRP A 56 -1.67 13.00 -1.43
CA TRP A 56 -1.27 13.51 -2.73
C TRP A 56 -1.49 12.44 -3.80
N PHE A 57 -2.25 12.81 -4.82
CA PHE A 57 -2.53 11.98 -5.99
C PHE A 57 -2.55 12.82 -7.25
N GLY A 58 -2.40 12.15 -8.39
CA GLY A 58 -2.40 12.78 -9.71
C GLY A 58 -3.25 12.05 -10.73
N ASP A 59 -3.11 12.49 -11.98
CA ASP A 59 -3.87 12.01 -13.15
C ASP A 59 -3.01 11.19 -14.13
N THR A 60 -1.69 11.14 -13.91
CA THR A 60 -0.73 10.48 -14.81
C THR A 60 -0.15 9.25 -14.13
N LEU A 61 -0.48 8.07 -14.64
CA LEU A 61 0.09 6.81 -14.16
C LEU A 61 1.43 6.51 -14.84
N LEU A 62 2.42 6.15 -14.04
CA LEU A 62 3.77 5.76 -14.44
C LEU A 62 4.03 4.30 -14.07
N THR A 63 4.69 3.59 -14.97
CA THR A 63 5.18 2.22 -14.76
C THR A 63 6.68 2.22 -14.99
N ASN A 64 7.46 1.99 -13.93
CA ASN A 64 8.92 2.16 -13.92
C ASN A 64 9.36 3.54 -14.47
N GLY A 65 8.56 4.59 -14.21
CA GLY A 65 8.80 5.96 -14.68
C GLY A 65 8.32 6.27 -16.10
N ALA A 66 7.85 5.29 -16.87
CA ALA A 66 7.30 5.49 -18.21
C ALA A 66 5.77 5.55 -18.20
N ILE A 67 5.19 6.35 -19.10
CA ILE A 67 3.73 6.35 -19.32
C ILE A 67 3.40 5.17 -20.25
N TYR A 68 2.59 4.23 -19.76
CA TYR A 68 2.06 3.08 -20.50
C TYR A 68 3.09 2.35 -21.40
N PRO A 69 4.19 1.81 -20.83
CA PRO A 69 5.17 1.08 -21.60
C PRO A 69 4.62 -0.26 -22.10
N GLN A 70 5.36 -0.86 -23.02
CA GLN A 70 5.21 -2.28 -23.38
C GLN A 70 6.40 -3.10 -22.88
N HIS A 71 6.15 -4.35 -22.53
CA HIS A 71 7.17 -5.34 -22.19
C HIS A 71 7.00 -6.57 -23.07
N ALA A 72 8.09 -6.99 -23.71
CA ALA A 72 8.08 -8.15 -24.56
C ALA A 72 8.46 -9.40 -23.76
N ALA A 73 7.57 -10.39 -23.69
CA ALA A 73 7.73 -11.55 -22.82
C ALA A 73 7.68 -12.86 -23.62
N PRO A 74 8.54 -13.85 -23.30
CA PRO A 74 8.48 -15.17 -23.93
C PRO A 74 7.18 -15.92 -23.57
N ARG A 75 6.78 -16.87 -24.42
CA ARG A 75 5.62 -17.75 -24.22
C ARG A 75 5.82 -18.64 -22.99
N GLY A 76 4.85 -18.64 -22.07
CA GLY A 76 4.90 -19.39 -20.80
C GLY A 76 4.61 -18.48 -19.61
N TRP A 77 5.33 -18.68 -18.50
CA TRP A 77 5.14 -17.88 -17.29
C TRP A 77 5.98 -16.60 -17.30
N LEU A 78 5.31 -15.47 -17.10
CA LEU A 78 5.93 -14.18 -16.79
C LEU A 78 5.73 -13.86 -15.31
N ARG A 79 6.82 -13.61 -14.59
CA ARG A 79 6.82 -13.15 -13.20
C ARG A 79 6.89 -11.62 -13.16
N LEU A 80 5.91 -11.03 -12.49
CA LEU A 80 5.84 -9.58 -12.24
C LEU A 80 6.07 -9.33 -10.75
N ARG A 81 7.07 -8.51 -10.41
CA ARG A 81 7.30 -8.03 -9.03
C ARG A 81 6.66 -6.66 -8.89
N LEU A 82 5.40 -6.66 -8.46
CA LEU A 82 4.56 -5.48 -8.36
C LEU A 82 4.91 -4.69 -7.11
N LEU A 83 5.11 -3.38 -7.27
CA LEU A 83 5.22 -2.42 -6.17
C LEU A 83 4.21 -1.29 -6.42
N ASN A 84 3.33 -1.03 -5.46
CA ASN A 84 2.62 0.23 -5.41
C ASN A 84 3.52 1.29 -4.75
N GLY A 85 4.10 2.16 -5.59
CA GLY A 85 4.96 3.25 -5.17
C GLY A 85 4.27 4.61 -5.17
N CYS A 86 2.93 4.64 -5.18
CA CYS A 86 2.16 5.88 -5.04
C CYS A 86 2.29 6.45 -3.62
N ASN A 87 2.16 7.77 -3.49
CA ASN A 87 2.13 8.42 -2.18
C ASN A 87 0.86 8.03 -1.40
N ALA A 88 -0.30 8.11 -2.05
CA ALA A 88 -1.60 7.92 -1.39
C ALA A 88 -2.57 6.99 -2.11
N ARG A 89 -2.35 6.70 -3.40
CA ARG A 89 -3.29 5.92 -4.20
C ARG A 89 -3.13 4.42 -3.95
N SER A 90 -4.19 3.76 -3.48
CA SER A 90 -4.29 2.29 -3.56
C SER A 90 -4.54 1.84 -5.01
N LEU A 91 -4.08 0.64 -5.34
CA LEU A 91 -4.22 0.03 -6.68
C LEU A 91 -4.95 -1.30 -6.59
N ASN A 92 -5.55 -1.75 -7.70
CA ASN A 92 -6.16 -3.07 -7.82
C ASN A 92 -5.82 -3.69 -9.17
N PHE A 93 -4.76 -4.51 -9.23
CA PHE A 93 -4.25 -5.04 -10.48
C PHE A 93 -5.14 -6.15 -11.06
N ALA A 94 -5.38 -6.11 -12.36
CA ALA A 94 -6.06 -7.17 -13.11
C ALA A 94 -5.47 -7.24 -14.54
N THR A 95 -6.03 -8.11 -15.39
CA THR A 95 -5.65 -8.19 -16.80
C THR A 95 -6.80 -7.78 -17.72
N SER A 96 -6.49 -7.13 -18.84
CA SER A 96 -7.52 -6.61 -19.76
C SER A 96 -8.39 -7.69 -20.41
N ASP A 97 -7.94 -8.96 -20.43
CA ASP A 97 -8.68 -10.10 -20.96
C ASP A 97 -9.10 -11.11 -19.89
N ASN A 98 -9.08 -10.71 -18.61
CA ASN A 98 -9.50 -11.50 -17.44
C ASN A 98 -8.70 -12.80 -17.21
N ARG A 99 -7.51 -12.94 -17.80
CA ARG A 99 -6.60 -14.04 -17.44
C ARG A 99 -6.14 -13.88 -15.97
N PRO A 100 -6.02 -14.99 -15.22
CA PRO A 100 -5.73 -14.92 -13.80
C PRO A 100 -4.31 -14.44 -13.51
N LEU A 101 -4.14 -13.89 -12.31
CA LEU A 101 -2.83 -13.70 -11.67
C LEU A 101 -2.63 -14.80 -10.63
N TYR A 102 -1.45 -15.39 -10.59
CA TYR A 102 -1.07 -16.40 -9.59
C TYR A 102 -0.09 -15.77 -8.61
N VAL A 103 -0.59 -15.36 -7.44
CA VAL A 103 0.23 -14.74 -6.40
C VAL A 103 1.13 -15.79 -5.79
N ILE A 104 2.44 -15.54 -5.80
CA ILE A 104 3.46 -16.44 -5.26
C ILE A 104 4.24 -15.84 -4.07
N ALA A 105 4.23 -14.52 -3.91
CA ALA A 105 4.88 -13.84 -2.80
C ALA A 105 4.12 -12.57 -2.38
N SER A 106 4.27 -12.19 -1.12
CA SER A 106 3.88 -10.91 -0.55
C SER A 106 5.12 -10.12 -0.09
N ASP A 107 4.93 -9.02 0.66
CA ASP A 107 6.01 -8.12 1.09
C ASP A 107 7.28 -8.80 1.61
N GLY A 108 7.10 -9.86 2.41
CA GLY A 108 8.17 -10.55 3.12
C GLY A 108 8.62 -11.87 2.51
N GLY A 109 8.15 -12.22 1.31
CA GLY A 109 8.59 -13.41 0.59
C GLY A 109 7.47 -14.35 0.17
N LEU A 110 7.86 -15.59 -0.12
CA LEU A 110 6.98 -16.60 -0.72
C LEU A 110 5.77 -16.94 0.16
N LEU A 111 4.64 -17.19 -0.51
CA LEU A 111 3.48 -17.87 0.07
C LEU A 111 3.77 -19.37 0.22
N PRO A 112 2.94 -20.15 0.96
CA PRO A 112 3.11 -21.59 1.02
C PRO A 112 2.83 -22.28 -0.33
N GLU A 113 1.86 -21.77 -1.08
CA GLU A 113 1.45 -22.24 -2.41
C GLU A 113 0.87 -21.06 -3.24
N PRO A 114 0.81 -21.17 -4.58
CA PRO A 114 0.25 -20.09 -5.40
C PRO A 114 -1.23 -19.83 -5.11
N VAL A 115 -1.61 -18.57 -4.93
CA VAL A 115 -3.00 -18.15 -4.77
C VAL A 115 -3.49 -17.50 -6.05
N LYS A 116 -4.41 -18.17 -6.74
CA LYS A 116 -5.02 -17.66 -7.98
C LYS A 116 -6.04 -16.57 -7.66
N VAL A 117 -5.93 -15.42 -8.32
CA VAL A 117 -6.85 -14.28 -8.18
C VAL A 117 -7.24 -13.73 -9.56
N SER A 118 -8.42 -13.10 -9.64
CA SER A 118 -8.87 -12.33 -10.81
C SER A 118 -8.41 -10.87 -10.76
N GLU A 119 -8.27 -10.34 -9.54
CA GLU A 119 -7.84 -8.98 -9.24
C GLU A 119 -7.01 -8.99 -7.94
N LEU A 120 -6.10 -8.04 -7.80
CA LEU A 120 -5.13 -7.99 -6.71
C LEU A 120 -5.02 -6.57 -6.15
N PRO A 121 -5.71 -6.27 -5.03
CA PRO A 121 -5.53 -5.04 -4.28
C PRO A 121 -4.11 -4.91 -3.70
N VAL A 122 -3.47 -3.77 -3.91
CA VAL A 122 -2.11 -3.46 -3.42
C VAL A 122 -2.09 -2.05 -2.83
N LEU A 123 -1.83 -1.97 -1.53
CA LEU A 123 -1.74 -0.71 -0.80
C LEU A 123 -0.39 -0.01 -1.05
N MET A 124 -0.29 1.27 -0.69
CA MET A 124 0.95 2.06 -0.82
C MET A 124 2.08 1.37 -0.05
N GLY A 125 3.20 1.12 -0.73
CA GLY A 125 4.37 0.42 -0.18
C GLY A 125 4.31 -1.11 -0.22
N GLU A 126 3.15 -1.72 -0.51
CA GLU A 126 3.03 -3.19 -0.60
C GLU A 126 3.70 -3.75 -1.86
N ARG A 127 4.16 -5.00 -1.73
CA ARG A 127 4.67 -5.78 -2.86
C ARG A 127 3.97 -7.12 -2.96
N PHE A 128 3.73 -7.52 -4.19
CA PHE A 128 3.32 -8.87 -4.52
C PHE A 128 4.10 -9.35 -5.74
N GLU A 129 4.45 -10.62 -5.74
CA GLU A 129 4.95 -11.26 -6.95
C GLU A 129 3.89 -12.19 -7.50
N VAL A 130 3.62 -12.06 -8.80
CA VAL A 130 2.61 -12.85 -9.50
C VAL A 130 3.20 -13.50 -10.73
N LEU A 131 2.72 -14.70 -11.06
CA LEU A 131 2.89 -15.30 -12.38
C LEU A 131 1.63 -15.04 -13.21
N VAL A 132 1.83 -14.72 -14.48
CA VAL A 132 0.78 -14.57 -15.48
C VAL A 132 1.17 -15.30 -16.75
N GLU A 133 0.20 -15.95 -17.38
CA GLU A 133 0.44 -16.73 -18.60
C GLU A 133 0.56 -15.82 -19.83
N VAL A 134 1.57 -16.07 -20.65
CA VAL A 134 1.83 -15.41 -21.94
C VAL A 134 1.64 -16.43 -23.06
N ASN A 135 0.64 -16.18 -23.90
CA ASN A 135 0.25 -17.03 -25.03
C ASN A 135 0.57 -16.34 -26.36
N ASP A 136 1.00 -17.13 -27.36
CA ASP A 136 1.36 -16.62 -28.69
C ASP A 136 0.21 -15.81 -29.30
N ASN A 137 0.56 -14.72 -30.01
CA ASN A 137 -0.37 -13.86 -30.74
C ASN A 137 -1.51 -13.24 -29.91
N LYS A 138 -1.42 -13.24 -28.57
CA LYS A 138 -2.45 -12.67 -27.69
C LYS A 138 -1.89 -11.62 -26.71
N PRO A 139 -1.55 -10.41 -27.18
CA PRO A 139 -1.20 -9.29 -26.32
C PRO A 139 -2.33 -8.97 -25.34
N PHE A 140 -1.96 -8.50 -24.16
CA PHE A 140 -2.89 -8.09 -23.12
C PHE A 140 -2.25 -7.01 -22.25
N ASP A 141 -3.03 -6.41 -21.36
CA ASP A 141 -2.58 -5.33 -20.51
C ASP A 141 -2.62 -5.84 -19.08
N LEU A 142 -1.63 -5.46 -18.30
CA LEU A 142 -1.84 -5.24 -16.89
C LEU A 142 -2.61 -3.94 -16.74
N VAL A 143 -3.71 -3.97 -16.00
CA VAL A 143 -4.54 -2.80 -15.68
C VAL A 143 -4.63 -2.61 -14.18
N THR A 144 -4.95 -1.40 -13.72
CA THR A 144 -5.50 -1.17 -12.39
C THR A 144 -6.99 -0.85 -12.51
N LEU A 145 -7.83 -1.49 -11.69
CA LEU A 145 -9.26 -1.23 -11.60
C LEU A 145 -9.53 0.00 -10.71
N PRO A 146 -10.70 0.65 -10.84
CA PRO A 146 -11.14 1.68 -9.90
C PRO A 146 -11.18 1.13 -8.47
N VAL A 147 -10.79 1.96 -7.51
CA VAL A 147 -10.76 1.61 -6.09
C VAL A 147 -11.78 2.46 -5.32
N SER A 148 -12.38 1.87 -4.28
CA SER A 148 -13.20 2.59 -3.31
C SER A 148 -12.29 3.30 -2.31
N GLN A 149 -11.71 4.42 -2.73
CA GLN A 149 -10.91 5.31 -1.89
C GLN A 149 -11.19 6.76 -2.32
N MET A 150 -11.38 7.63 -1.34
CA MET A 150 -11.68 9.04 -1.57
C MET A 150 -10.64 9.71 -2.48
N GLY A 151 -11.10 10.43 -3.50
CA GLY A 151 -10.28 11.11 -4.51
C GLY A 151 -9.66 10.20 -5.57
N MET A 152 -9.72 8.87 -5.42
CA MET A 152 -8.99 7.94 -6.27
C MET A 152 -9.77 7.48 -7.51
N ALA A 153 -11.06 7.81 -7.62
CA ALA A 153 -11.91 7.47 -8.77
C ALA A 153 -12.21 8.68 -9.69
N ILE A 154 -11.35 9.71 -9.68
CA ILE A 154 -11.37 10.79 -10.66
C ILE A 154 -10.80 10.28 -11.99
N ALA A 155 -11.40 10.67 -13.12
CA ALA A 155 -10.87 10.34 -14.44
C ALA A 155 -9.38 10.74 -14.56
N PRO A 156 -8.51 9.87 -15.10
CA PRO A 156 -8.84 8.66 -15.88
C PRO A 156 -9.03 7.37 -15.06
N PHE A 157 -9.02 7.44 -13.72
CA PHE A 157 -9.10 6.29 -12.81
C PHE A 157 -10.52 5.90 -12.41
N ASP A 158 -11.54 6.55 -12.99
CA ASP A 158 -12.96 6.15 -12.88
C ASP A 158 -13.25 4.83 -13.62
N LYS A 159 -12.29 4.35 -14.42
CA LYS A 159 -12.36 3.14 -15.24
C LYS A 159 -11.08 2.31 -15.10
N PRO A 160 -11.07 1.04 -15.55
CA PRO A 160 -9.84 0.27 -15.66
C PRO A 160 -8.77 1.03 -16.46
N HIS A 161 -7.64 1.31 -15.81
CA HIS A 161 -6.55 2.10 -16.38
C HIS A 161 -5.38 1.19 -16.77
N PRO A 162 -4.87 1.24 -18.01
CA PRO A 162 -3.69 0.47 -18.39
C PRO A 162 -2.44 0.86 -17.60
N VAL A 163 -1.69 -0.16 -17.17
CA VAL A 163 -0.39 -0.01 -16.50
C VAL A 163 0.72 -0.25 -17.52
N MET A 164 0.68 -1.39 -18.21
CA MET A 164 1.63 -1.76 -19.25
C MET A 164 1.04 -2.82 -20.18
N ARG A 165 1.53 -2.84 -21.43
CA ARG A 165 1.18 -3.84 -22.45
C ARG A 165 2.17 -4.99 -22.40
N ILE A 166 1.69 -6.22 -22.28
CA ILE A 166 2.51 -7.42 -22.40
C ILE A 166 2.42 -7.90 -23.85
N GLN A 167 3.56 -7.92 -24.53
CA GLN A 167 3.70 -8.32 -25.93
C GLN A 167 4.35 -9.70 -26.03
N PRO A 168 3.62 -10.75 -26.42
CA PRO A 168 4.18 -12.10 -26.54
C PRO A 168 5.28 -12.18 -27.60
N ILE A 169 6.36 -12.90 -27.30
CA ILE A 169 7.40 -13.33 -28.25
C ILE A 169 7.32 -14.86 -28.37
N ALA A 170 7.42 -15.37 -29.60
CA ALA A 170 7.43 -16.80 -29.94
C ALA A 170 8.74 -17.52 -29.55
N ILE A 171 9.18 -17.35 -28.30
CA ILE A 171 10.30 -18.05 -27.66
C ILE A 171 9.75 -18.67 -26.37
N SER A 172 10.10 -19.91 -26.08
CA SER A 172 9.64 -20.58 -24.85
C SER A 172 10.33 -20.00 -23.62
N ALA A 173 9.56 -19.57 -22.62
CA ALA A 173 10.03 -19.34 -21.27
C ALA A 173 10.33 -20.68 -20.58
N SER A 174 11.30 -20.70 -19.66
CA SER A 174 11.72 -21.90 -18.93
C SER A 174 11.20 -21.97 -17.49
N GLY A 175 10.61 -20.88 -16.98
CA GLY A 175 10.15 -20.82 -15.60
C GLY A 175 8.96 -21.73 -15.31
N ALA A 176 8.87 -22.21 -14.08
CA ALA A 176 7.78 -23.03 -13.57
C ALA A 176 6.85 -22.25 -12.64
N LEU A 177 5.64 -22.80 -12.43
CA LEU A 177 4.74 -22.44 -11.33
C LEU A 177 4.56 -23.69 -10.46
N PRO A 178 5.37 -23.87 -9.40
CA PRO A 178 5.28 -25.04 -8.53
C PRO A 178 3.97 -25.08 -7.73
N ASP A 179 3.45 -26.28 -7.46
CA ASP A 179 2.28 -26.47 -6.60
C ASP A 179 2.55 -26.09 -5.14
N THR A 180 3.81 -26.13 -4.69
CA THR A 180 4.24 -25.73 -3.35
C THR A 180 5.48 -24.84 -3.48
N LEU A 181 5.49 -23.73 -2.73
CA LEU A 181 6.51 -22.70 -2.82
C LEU A 181 7.40 -22.68 -1.56
N SER A 182 6.79 -22.74 -0.37
CA SER A 182 7.52 -22.64 0.90
C SER A 182 6.72 -23.28 2.05
N SER A 183 7.33 -23.32 3.24
CA SER A 183 6.63 -23.70 4.47
C SER A 183 6.33 -22.47 5.32
N LEU A 184 5.05 -22.15 5.49
CA LEU A 184 4.60 -21.06 6.36
C LEU A 184 4.34 -21.59 7.79
N PRO A 185 5.06 -21.13 8.83
CA PRO A 185 4.84 -21.61 10.18
C PRO A 185 3.43 -21.25 10.68
N ALA A 186 2.85 -22.16 11.47
CA ALA A 186 1.58 -21.91 12.15
C ALA A 186 1.69 -20.72 13.11
N LEU A 187 0.57 -20.02 13.33
CA LEU A 187 0.49 -18.98 14.35
C LEU A 187 0.65 -19.60 15.75
N PRO A 188 1.45 -19.00 16.66
CA PRO A 188 1.56 -19.45 18.04
C PRO A 188 0.26 -19.15 18.82
N SER A 189 0.17 -19.69 20.03
CA SER A 189 -0.86 -19.24 20.99
C SER A 189 -0.72 -17.74 21.24
N LEU A 190 -1.85 -17.05 21.32
CA LEU A 190 -1.93 -15.61 21.59
C LEU A 190 -2.00 -15.27 23.08
N GLU A 191 -2.24 -16.26 23.94
CA GLU A 191 -2.35 -16.08 25.38
C GLU A 191 -1.00 -15.69 25.99
N GLY A 192 -0.99 -14.69 26.86
CA GLY A 192 0.21 -14.20 27.53
C GLY A 192 1.15 -13.32 26.67
N LEU A 193 0.87 -13.14 25.38
CA LEU A 193 1.66 -12.22 24.54
C LEU A 193 1.39 -10.76 24.92
N THR A 194 2.44 -9.93 24.88
CA THR A 194 2.30 -8.48 25.10
C THR A 194 1.40 -7.89 24.03
N VAL A 195 0.42 -7.07 24.45
CA VAL A 195 -0.49 -6.37 23.56
C VAL A 195 -0.18 -4.88 23.56
N ARG A 196 0.06 -4.29 22.39
CA ARG A 196 0.25 -2.84 22.21
C ARG A 196 -0.90 -2.25 21.41
N LYS A 197 -1.42 -1.11 21.87
CA LYS A 197 -2.50 -0.37 21.20
C LYS A 197 -1.91 0.82 20.46
N LEU A 198 -2.31 0.98 19.20
CA LEU A 198 -1.94 2.07 18.33
C LEU A 198 -3.24 2.67 17.77
N GLN A 199 -3.74 3.72 18.42
CA GLN A 199 -4.93 4.44 17.94
C GLN A 199 -4.48 5.51 16.95
N LEU A 200 -4.84 5.35 15.69
CA LEU A 200 -4.69 6.37 14.66
C LEU A 200 -5.77 7.43 14.84
N SER A 201 -5.47 8.68 14.55
CA SER A 201 -6.47 9.74 14.54
C SER A 201 -6.03 10.89 13.68
N MET A 202 -7.00 11.52 13.03
CA MET A 202 -6.87 12.79 12.34
C MET A 202 -7.57 13.89 13.15
N ASP A 203 -7.10 15.14 13.04
CA ASP A 203 -7.82 16.25 13.66
C ASP A 203 -9.18 16.45 12.96
N PRO A 204 -10.31 16.40 13.68
CA PRO A 204 -11.63 16.39 13.04
C PRO A 204 -11.93 17.62 12.19
N MET A 205 -11.40 18.79 12.57
CA MET A 205 -11.65 20.02 11.82
C MET A 205 -10.82 20.02 10.53
N LEU A 206 -9.55 19.65 10.61
CA LEU A 206 -8.64 19.65 9.46
C LEU A 206 -8.96 18.52 8.47
N ASP A 207 -9.40 17.36 8.95
CA ASP A 207 -9.92 16.28 8.11
C ASP A 207 -11.14 16.76 7.31
N MET A 208 -12.15 17.32 8.00
CA MET A 208 -13.34 17.89 7.36
C MET A 208 -12.99 19.02 6.37
N MET A 209 -12.02 19.88 6.69
CA MET A 209 -11.54 20.93 5.79
C MET A 209 -10.91 20.36 4.53
N GLY A 210 -10.01 19.38 4.66
CA GLY A 210 -9.35 18.77 3.52
C GLY A 210 -10.33 18.02 2.63
N MET A 211 -11.28 17.29 3.22
CA MET A 211 -12.39 16.67 2.50
C MET A 211 -13.27 17.68 1.76
N GLN A 212 -13.63 18.79 2.42
CA GLN A 212 -14.43 19.84 1.77
C GLN A 212 -13.68 20.45 0.57
N MET A 213 -12.38 20.72 0.71
CA MET A 213 -11.55 21.21 -0.41
C MET A 213 -11.49 20.22 -1.57
N LEU A 214 -11.40 18.92 -1.29
CA LEU A 214 -11.47 17.88 -2.31
C LEU A 214 -12.81 17.91 -3.05
N MET A 215 -13.93 17.98 -2.31
CA MET A 215 -15.29 18.02 -2.86
C MET A 215 -15.55 19.29 -3.66
N GLU A 216 -15.09 20.45 -3.20
CA GLU A 216 -15.19 21.71 -3.94
C GLU A 216 -14.41 21.66 -5.26
N LYS A 217 -13.28 20.95 -5.29
CA LYS A 217 -12.43 20.84 -6.47
C LYS A 217 -12.93 19.82 -7.49
N TYR A 218 -13.42 18.66 -7.05
CA TYR A 218 -13.73 17.53 -7.94
C TYR A 218 -15.20 17.08 -7.92
N GLY A 219 -16.04 17.67 -7.06
CA GLY A 219 -17.45 17.34 -6.92
C GLY A 219 -17.70 15.91 -6.45
N ASP A 220 -18.91 15.41 -6.72
CA ASP A 220 -19.37 14.07 -6.30
C ASP A 220 -18.47 12.93 -6.78
N GLN A 221 -17.74 13.13 -7.89
CA GLN A 221 -16.82 12.14 -8.44
C GLN A 221 -15.69 11.78 -7.47
N ALA A 222 -15.32 12.69 -6.55
CA ALA A 222 -14.32 12.41 -5.51
C ALA A 222 -14.74 11.31 -4.53
N MET A 223 -16.05 11.02 -4.44
CA MET A 223 -16.61 9.99 -3.57
C MET A 223 -17.14 8.78 -4.37
N ALA A 224 -16.86 8.69 -5.67
CA ALA A 224 -17.34 7.59 -6.49
C ALA A 224 -16.83 6.23 -5.96
N GLY A 225 -17.75 5.27 -5.77
CA GLY A 225 -17.45 3.94 -5.24
C GLY A 225 -17.38 3.84 -3.71
N MET A 226 -17.54 4.95 -2.96
CA MET A 226 -17.61 4.94 -1.50
C MET A 226 -19.01 4.54 -1.01
N ASP A 227 -19.12 4.06 0.24
CA ASP A 227 -20.39 3.63 0.82
C ASP A 227 -21.38 4.78 0.99
N HIS A 228 -22.67 4.50 0.80
CA HIS A 228 -23.73 5.50 0.79
C HIS A 228 -23.90 6.26 2.13
N SER A 229 -23.49 5.67 3.26
CA SER A 229 -23.48 6.34 4.56
C SER A 229 -22.38 7.41 4.67
N GLN A 230 -21.27 7.23 3.94
CA GLN A 230 -20.16 8.18 3.89
C GLN A 230 -20.47 9.36 2.96
N MET A 231 -21.26 9.14 1.90
CA MET A 231 -21.70 10.19 0.97
C MET A 231 -22.65 11.23 1.60
N MET A 232 -23.54 10.83 2.51
CA MET A 232 -24.61 11.69 3.04
C MET A 232 -24.14 12.66 4.15
N GLY A 233 -22.95 12.46 4.72
CA GLY A 233 -22.43 13.28 5.82
C GLY A 233 -21.92 14.67 5.43
N HIS A 234 -21.82 14.99 4.13
CA HIS A 234 -21.07 16.15 3.64
C HIS A 234 -21.88 17.18 2.83
N MET A 235 -23.22 17.11 2.86
CA MET A 235 -24.11 18.06 2.15
C MET A 235 -24.12 19.50 2.72
N GLY A 236 -23.23 19.83 3.65
CA GLY A 236 -23.11 21.16 4.25
C GLY A 236 -21.89 21.91 3.74
N HIS A 237 -22.03 22.68 2.66
CA HIS A 237 -21.05 23.72 2.28
C HIS A 237 -21.11 24.89 3.27
N GLY A 238 -20.69 24.64 4.52
CA GLY A 238 -20.52 25.68 5.52
C GLY A 238 -19.29 26.54 5.21
N ASN A 239 -19.37 27.83 5.51
CA ASN A 239 -18.22 28.73 5.40
C ASN A 239 -17.17 28.35 6.45
N MET A 240 -16.09 27.71 6.02
CA MET A 240 -14.92 27.40 6.85
C MET A 240 -14.06 28.66 7.04
N ASN A 241 -13.52 28.85 8.25
CA ASN A 241 -12.73 30.04 8.56
C ASN A 241 -11.34 29.97 7.92
N HIS A 242 -10.88 31.06 7.29
CA HIS A 242 -9.58 31.16 6.60
C HIS A 242 -8.56 32.02 7.38
N MET A 243 -8.86 32.38 8.63
CA MET A 243 -7.98 33.17 9.49
C MET A 243 -6.92 32.28 10.16
N ASN A 244 -5.71 32.82 10.35
CA ASN A 244 -4.63 32.16 11.09
C ASN A 244 -4.96 32.13 12.60
N HIS A 245 -5.16 30.94 13.17
CA HIS A 245 -5.44 30.72 14.61
C HIS A 245 -4.20 30.25 15.40
N GLY A 246 -2.99 30.42 14.84
CA GLY A 246 -1.73 29.99 15.44
C GLY A 246 -1.47 28.49 15.35
N GLY A 247 -0.33 28.03 15.91
CA GLY A 247 0.19 26.67 15.74
C GLY A 247 -0.67 25.53 16.32
N LYS A 248 -1.73 25.83 17.08
CA LYS A 248 -2.66 24.82 17.60
C LYS A 248 -3.52 24.19 16.49
N PHE A 249 -3.72 24.90 15.39
CA PHE A 249 -4.49 24.44 14.22
C PHE A 249 -3.58 24.26 12.99
N ASP A 250 -2.30 24.01 13.23
CA ASP A 250 -1.33 23.70 12.18
C ASP A 250 -1.49 22.24 11.71
N PHE A 251 -1.74 22.05 10.41
CA PHE A 251 -1.98 20.73 9.84
C PHE A 251 -0.75 19.82 9.86
N HIS A 252 0.46 20.37 9.99
CA HIS A 252 1.70 19.59 10.04
C HIS A 252 1.79 18.64 11.25
N HIS A 253 0.90 18.77 12.24
CA HIS A 253 0.86 17.91 13.44
C HIS A 253 -0.57 17.42 13.75
N ALA A 254 -1.45 17.45 12.74
CA ALA A 254 -2.86 17.11 12.90
C ALA A 254 -3.10 15.60 12.99
N ASN A 255 -2.28 14.81 12.30
CA ASN A 255 -2.39 13.37 12.23
C ASN A 255 -1.51 12.73 13.31
N LYS A 256 -2.02 11.68 13.97
CA LYS A 256 -1.46 11.23 15.26
C LYS A 256 -1.57 9.73 15.43
N ILE A 257 -0.69 9.21 16.30
CA ILE A 257 -0.84 7.89 16.92
C ILE A 257 -0.87 8.06 18.43
N ASN A 258 -1.84 7.42 19.10
CA ASN A 258 -2.04 7.51 20.55
C ASN A 258 -2.10 8.96 21.06
N GLY A 259 -2.77 9.83 20.30
CA GLY A 259 -2.96 11.24 20.62
C GLY A 259 -1.73 12.14 20.48
N GLN A 260 -0.63 11.62 19.94
CA GLN A 260 0.61 12.37 19.71
C GLN A 260 0.94 12.37 18.21
N ALA A 261 1.22 13.55 17.67
CA ALA A 261 1.95 13.65 16.42
C ALA A 261 3.38 13.19 16.66
N PHE A 262 4.04 12.70 15.61
CA PHE A 262 5.40 12.17 15.70
C PHE A 262 6.37 13.13 16.39
N ASP A 263 7.10 12.60 17.38
CA ASP A 263 8.22 13.28 18.06
C ASP A 263 9.47 12.43 17.90
N MET A 264 10.35 12.85 16.98
CA MET A 264 11.61 12.17 16.68
C MET A 264 12.54 12.03 17.90
N ASN A 265 12.40 12.90 18.91
CA ASN A 265 13.26 12.90 20.09
C ASN A 265 12.74 11.98 21.20
N LYS A 266 11.55 11.40 21.04
CA LYS A 266 10.86 10.65 22.09
C LYS A 266 10.19 9.38 21.52
N PRO A 267 10.93 8.26 21.44
CA PRO A 267 10.32 6.97 21.16
C PRO A 267 9.17 6.67 22.15
N MET A 268 8.06 6.18 21.64
CA MET A 268 6.83 5.97 22.41
C MET A 268 6.95 4.80 23.40
N PHE A 269 7.69 3.75 23.02
CA PHE A 269 7.92 2.58 23.87
C PHE A 269 9.18 1.80 23.44
N ALA A 270 9.54 0.79 24.23
CA ALA A 270 10.50 -0.25 23.88
C ALA A 270 9.75 -1.57 23.65
N ALA A 271 9.86 -2.15 22.45
CA ALA A 271 9.33 -3.46 22.11
C ALA A 271 10.31 -4.56 22.56
N ALA A 272 9.79 -5.75 22.87
CA ALA A 272 10.64 -6.85 23.30
C ALA A 272 11.38 -7.47 22.11
N LYS A 273 12.71 -7.58 22.23
CA LYS A 273 13.53 -8.30 21.25
C LYS A 273 13.30 -9.80 21.31
N GLY A 274 13.14 -10.44 20.15
CA GLY A 274 13.04 -11.89 19.99
C GLY A 274 11.76 -12.53 20.53
N GLN A 275 10.79 -11.73 20.99
CA GLN A 275 9.51 -12.17 21.53
C GLN A 275 8.37 -11.75 20.59
N TYR A 276 7.35 -12.61 20.46
CA TYR A 276 6.14 -12.22 19.74
C TYR A 276 5.32 -11.22 20.56
N GLU A 277 4.81 -10.20 19.89
CA GLU A 277 3.85 -9.24 20.44
C GLU A 277 2.65 -9.11 19.51
N ARG A 278 1.50 -8.76 20.08
CA ARG A 278 0.26 -8.47 19.36
C ARG A 278 0.09 -6.96 19.28
N TRP A 279 0.13 -6.40 18.09
CA TRP A 279 -0.10 -4.97 17.91
C TRP A 279 -1.50 -4.77 17.33
N VAL A 280 -2.31 -3.97 18.02
CA VAL A 280 -3.70 -3.67 17.69
C VAL A 280 -3.75 -2.23 17.20
N ILE A 281 -4.03 -2.06 15.91
CA ILE A 281 -4.02 -0.77 15.22
C ILE A 281 -5.46 -0.40 14.86
N SER A 282 -5.90 0.76 15.30
CA SER A 282 -7.29 1.21 15.16
C SER A 282 -7.34 2.50 14.36
N GLY A 283 -8.12 2.50 13.28
CA GLY A 283 -8.57 3.70 12.55
C GLY A 283 -10.01 4.07 12.90
N VAL A 284 -10.57 3.51 13.97
CA VAL A 284 -11.91 3.91 14.45
C VAL A 284 -11.83 5.37 14.86
N GLY A 285 -12.56 6.24 14.16
CA GLY A 285 -12.58 7.68 14.39
C GLY A 285 -12.66 8.48 13.09
N ASP A 286 -12.12 7.92 12.01
CA ASP A 286 -12.17 8.48 10.66
C ASP A 286 -12.43 7.38 9.62
N MET A 287 -12.59 7.77 8.36
CA MET A 287 -12.86 6.85 7.24
C MET A 287 -11.72 6.80 6.23
N MET A 288 -10.55 7.37 6.55
CA MET A 288 -9.42 7.37 5.63
C MET A 288 -8.74 6.00 5.61
N LEU A 289 -8.13 5.71 4.46
CA LEU A 289 -7.31 4.52 4.29
C LEU A 289 -5.93 4.76 4.89
N HIS A 290 -5.53 3.89 5.82
CA HIS A 290 -4.21 3.89 6.44
C HIS A 290 -3.53 2.54 6.22
N PRO A 291 -2.67 2.39 5.20
CA PRO A 291 -1.79 1.23 5.10
C PRO A 291 -0.74 1.33 6.21
N PHE A 292 -0.89 0.57 7.28
CA PHE A 292 -0.03 0.69 8.44
C PHE A 292 1.22 -0.17 8.27
N HIS A 293 2.38 0.47 8.29
CA HIS A 293 3.70 -0.14 8.09
C HIS A 293 4.52 -0.15 9.39
N ILE A 294 5.30 -1.21 9.62
CA ILE A 294 6.13 -1.39 10.82
C ILE A 294 7.54 -1.79 10.40
N HIS A 295 8.53 -0.97 10.78
CA HIS A 295 9.95 -1.22 10.47
C HIS A 295 10.51 -2.40 11.27
N GLY A 296 11.58 -3.01 10.77
CA GLY A 296 12.38 -3.98 11.53
C GLY A 296 11.76 -5.38 11.68
N THR A 297 10.63 -5.65 11.01
CA THR A 297 9.93 -6.94 11.08
C THR A 297 9.26 -7.28 9.74
N GLN A 298 9.07 -8.57 9.50
CA GLN A 298 7.98 -9.09 8.69
C GLN A 298 7.00 -9.76 9.66
N PHE A 299 5.74 -9.40 9.61
CA PHE A 299 4.70 -9.83 10.55
C PHE A 299 3.67 -10.75 9.90
N ARG A 300 2.81 -11.32 10.74
CA ARG A 300 1.65 -12.11 10.33
C ARG A 300 0.39 -11.35 10.69
N ILE A 301 -0.52 -11.16 9.74
CA ILE A 301 -1.80 -10.52 10.00
C ILE A 301 -2.72 -11.51 10.73
N LEU A 302 -3.28 -11.10 11.87
CA LEU A 302 -4.29 -11.85 12.63
C LEU A 302 -5.71 -11.40 12.23
N SER A 303 -5.90 -10.09 12.09
CA SER A 303 -7.11 -9.45 11.57
C SER A 303 -6.70 -8.29 10.67
N GLU A 304 -7.25 -8.23 9.47
CA GLU A 304 -7.16 -7.11 8.55
C GLU A 304 -8.51 -6.39 8.51
N ASN A 305 -8.55 -5.20 9.10
CA ASN A 305 -9.70 -4.32 9.14
C ASN A 305 -10.99 -5.02 9.60
N GLY A 306 -10.88 -5.80 10.68
CA GLY A 306 -11.98 -6.54 11.29
C GLY A 306 -12.28 -7.92 10.70
N LYS A 307 -11.51 -8.41 9.72
CA LYS A 307 -11.70 -9.72 9.08
C LYS A 307 -10.41 -10.55 9.08
N PRO A 308 -10.46 -11.88 9.06
CA PRO A 308 -9.29 -12.69 8.75
C PRO A 308 -8.67 -12.27 7.40
N PRO A 309 -7.33 -12.27 7.25
CA PRO A 309 -6.69 -11.88 6.00
C PRO A 309 -7.05 -12.85 4.86
N ALA A 310 -7.13 -12.32 3.64
CA ALA A 310 -7.22 -13.15 2.45
C ALA A 310 -5.99 -14.07 2.33
N ALA A 311 -6.12 -15.22 1.66
CA ALA A 311 -5.05 -16.22 1.60
C ALA A 311 -3.71 -15.67 1.10
N HIS A 312 -3.72 -14.84 0.04
CA HIS A 312 -2.52 -14.19 -0.49
C HIS A 312 -1.92 -13.13 0.45
N ARG A 313 -2.63 -12.72 1.50
CA ARG A 313 -2.21 -11.73 2.51
C ARG A 313 -1.89 -12.37 3.87
N ALA A 314 -2.08 -13.68 4.02
CA ALA A 314 -1.88 -14.42 5.26
C ALA A 314 -0.42 -14.84 5.52
N GLY A 315 0.46 -14.60 4.54
CA GLY A 315 1.90 -14.84 4.60
C GLY A 315 2.66 -13.78 5.41
N TRP A 316 3.89 -13.48 4.98
CA TRP A 316 4.75 -12.46 5.55
C TRP A 316 4.43 -11.08 4.97
N LYS A 317 4.06 -10.14 5.84
CA LYS A 317 3.64 -8.79 5.49
C LYS A 317 4.41 -7.77 6.32
N ASP A 318 4.62 -6.59 5.77
CA ASP A 318 5.07 -5.42 6.52
C ASP A 318 4.07 -4.27 6.48
N THR A 319 2.97 -4.43 5.71
CA THR A 319 1.85 -3.50 5.67
C THR A 319 0.52 -4.21 5.92
N VAL A 320 -0.38 -3.56 6.67
CA VAL A 320 -1.75 -4.03 6.95
C VAL A 320 -2.76 -2.91 6.73
N LYS A 321 -3.92 -3.21 6.13
CA LYS A 321 -4.99 -2.22 5.93
C LYS A 321 -5.60 -1.78 7.26
N VAL A 322 -5.81 -0.49 7.47
CA VAL A 322 -6.65 0.07 8.55
C VAL A 322 -7.52 1.17 7.94
N GLU A 323 -8.85 1.03 8.00
CA GLU A 323 -9.80 1.97 7.41
C GLU A 323 -11.14 1.88 8.15
N GLY A 324 -11.42 2.84 9.04
CA GLY A 324 -12.62 2.87 9.88
C GLY A 324 -12.82 1.68 10.83
N ASN A 325 -11.83 0.79 10.96
CA ASN A 325 -11.90 -0.44 11.75
C ASN A 325 -10.57 -0.72 12.47
N VAL A 326 -10.42 -1.95 12.96
CA VAL A 326 -9.26 -2.41 13.74
C VAL A 326 -8.57 -3.57 13.03
N SER A 327 -7.25 -3.46 12.93
CA SER A 327 -6.35 -4.53 12.51
C SER A 327 -5.51 -5.03 13.67
N GLU A 328 -5.12 -6.28 13.59
CA GLU A 328 -4.25 -6.91 14.57
C GLU A 328 -3.16 -7.71 13.85
N VAL A 329 -1.91 -7.48 14.25
CA VAL A 329 -0.73 -8.14 13.68
C VAL A 329 0.12 -8.78 14.77
N LEU A 330 0.77 -9.89 14.41
CA LEU A 330 1.74 -10.61 15.24
C LEU A 330 3.16 -10.26 14.77
N VAL A 331 3.87 -9.47 15.57
CA VAL A 331 5.20 -8.93 15.25
C VAL A 331 6.28 -9.56 16.11
N LYS A 332 7.52 -9.59 15.61
CA LYS A 332 8.71 -9.97 16.39
C LYS A 332 9.95 -9.30 15.83
N PHE A 333 10.72 -8.64 16.68
CA PHE A 333 11.92 -7.89 16.28
C PHE A 333 13.18 -8.67 16.63
N ASN A 334 14.02 -8.98 15.63
CA ASN A 334 15.25 -9.75 15.85
C ASN A 334 16.49 -8.89 16.07
N HIS A 335 16.39 -7.58 15.81
CA HIS A 335 17.52 -6.64 15.79
C HIS A 335 17.26 -5.49 16.76
N ASN A 336 18.34 -4.89 17.27
CA ASN A 336 18.25 -3.75 18.19
C ASN A 336 17.93 -2.47 17.42
N ALA A 337 17.23 -1.53 18.07
CA ALA A 337 17.07 -0.17 17.59
C ALA A 337 17.19 0.81 18.77
N PRO A 338 18.36 1.47 18.95
CA PRO A 338 18.55 2.42 20.04
C PRO A 338 17.75 3.71 19.78
N LYS A 339 17.60 4.57 20.79
CA LYS A 339 16.82 5.81 20.70
C LYS A 339 17.26 6.70 19.52
N GLU A 340 18.56 6.79 19.30
CA GLU A 340 19.18 7.65 18.28
C GLU A 340 18.89 7.15 16.85
N HIS A 341 18.49 5.88 16.73
CA HIS A 341 18.18 5.18 15.48
C HIS A 341 16.96 4.27 15.67
N ALA A 342 15.89 4.83 16.24
CA ALA A 342 14.67 4.09 16.55
C ALA A 342 14.00 3.54 15.28
N TYR A 343 13.26 2.44 15.41
CA TYR A 343 12.35 1.98 14.36
C TYR A 343 11.09 2.84 14.31
N MET A 344 10.44 2.88 13.14
CA MET A 344 9.17 3.58 12.94
C MET A 344 8.00 2.61 12.78
N ALA A 345 6.83 3.06 13.21
CA ALA A 345 5.55 2.47 12.86
C ALA A 345 4.60 3.61 12.45
N HIS A 346 4.06 3.54 11.24
CA HIS A 346 3.40 4.69 10.62
C HIS A 346 2.35 4.29 9.59
N CYS A 347 1.48 5.24 9.24
CA CYS A 347 0.69 5.17 8.03
C CYS A 347 1.60 5.37 6.81
N HIS A 348 1.44 4.57 5.76
CA HIS A 348 2.20 4.66 4.51
C HIS A 348 1.43 5.44 3.41
N LEU A 349 0.33 6.10 3.78
CA LEU A 349 -0.13 7.28 3.06
C LEU A 349 0.79 8.43 3.46
N LEU A 350 1.70 8.81 2.56
CA LEU A 350 2.90 9.59 2.93
C LEU A 350 2.56 10.96 3.53
N GLU A 351 1.50 11.61 3.06
CA GLU A 351 1.09 12.90 3.62
C GLU A 351 0.56 12.77 5.06
N HIS A 352 0.00 11.62 5.45
CA HIS A 352 -0.36 11.36 6.85
C HIS A 352 0.88 11.15 7.72
N GLU A 353 1.89 10.44 7.20
CA GLU A 353 3.19 10.27 7.86
C GLU A 353 3.85 11.62 8.13
N ASP A 354 4.00 12.44 7.09
CA ASP A 354 4.66 13.76 7.13
C ASP A 354 3.94 14.76 8.05
N THR A 355 2.65 14.55 8.31
CA THR A 355 1.83 15.40 9.19
C THR A 355 1.58 14.79 10.58
N GLY A 356 2.33 13.74 10.91
CA GLY A 356 2.52 13.26 12.28
C GLY A 356 1.99 11.85 12.58
N MET A 357 1.41 11.12 11.63
CA MET A 357 0.89 9.76 11.84
C MET A 357 1.99 8.69 11.86
N MET A 358 2.96 8.90 12.74
CA MET A 358 4.12 8.05 12.95
C MET A 358 4.51 8.05 14.42
N LEU A 359 5.07 6.93 14.88
CA LEU A 359 5.75 6.84 16.17
C LEU A 359 7.12 6.19 16.00
N GLY A 360 8.07 6.61 16.83
CA GLY A 360 9.34 5.89 17.02
C GLY A 360 9.22 4.87 18.16
N PHE A 361 9.91 3.74 18.05
CA PHE A 361 10.06 2.76 19.13
C PHE A 361 11.46 2.14 19.14
N THR A 362 11.88 1.67 20.31
CA THR A 362 13.19 1.01 20.51
C THR A 362 13.02 -0.50 20.65
N VAL A 363 14.10 -1.26 20.43
CA VAL A 363 14.16 -2.73 20.60
C VAL A 363 15.47 -3.13 21.26
#